data_AF-A0A672TZ84-F1
#
_entry.id   AF-A0A672TZ84-F1
#
_cell.length_a   1.000
_cell.length_b   1.000
_cell.length_c   1.000
_cell.angle_alpha   90.00
_cell.angle_beta   90.00
_cell.angle_gamma   90.00
#
_symmetry.space_group_name_H-M   'P 1'
#
loop_
_entity.id
_entity.type
_entity.pdbx_description
1 polymer ?
#
loop_
_entity_poly.entity_id
_entity_poly.type
_entity_poly.pdbx_seq_one_letter_code
_entity_poly.pdbx_strand_id
1 'polypeptide(L)'
;MAGPGAAPPRLALALAALAALAAVKYYRDAEAARQQELALKSLGSEGLFLFSSLDTNNDLYLSPEEFKPIAEKLTGVAPISEFEEEETSDTSGETLSIVAKFQPLVMETMTKSKDGFLGISHVALSGLRNWTAPAAPMSMLLARQFKAFLPPKNKLDLGDPWWIIPSELNIFTGYLSNNRFYPPPPKGKEIIIHRLLSMFHPRPFVKTRFAPQGAVACIQAISTFYYTIAFRIHAEFQLNEPPHFPFWFSPAQFTGYIILSKDSSHVREFKLFVPNSRSLNVDMEWLYGASESSNMEVDIGYLPQMELESTGPSIPSVIHDENGNVIDSRDPSGEPIHFVFEEITWQQEIPWEEAAQKLEVAMYPFKKVSYLPFTQAFERAKAEKKLVHSILLWGALDDQSC
;
A
#
# COMPACT_ATOMS: atom_id res chain seq x y z
N MET A 1 -77.99 5.57 -49.03
CA MET A 1 -77.34 4.61 -48.11
C MET A 1 -75.87 4.96 -48.02
N ALA A 2 -75.45 5.58 -46.92
CA ALA A 2 -74.08 5.62 -46.43
C ALA A 2 -74.19 5.95 -44.93
N GLY A 3 -73.94 4.97 -44.07
CA GLY A 3 -74.07 5.14 -42.62
C GLY A 3 -72.92 5.97 -42.04
N PRO A 4 -73.16 6.78 -40.99
CA PRO A 4 -72.10 7.54 -40.33
C PRO A 4 -71.17 6.58 -39.57
N GLY A 5 -69.87 6.64 -39.88
CA GLY A 5 -68.84 5.79 -39.30
C GLY A 5 -68.76 5.95 -37.77
N ALA A 6 -68.83 4.82 -37.07
CA ALA A 6 -68.71 4.77 -35.62
C ALA A 6 -67.32 5.25 -35.18
N ALA A 7 -67.27 6.27 -34.32
CA ALA A 7 -66.04 6.70 -33.66
C ALA A 7 -65.52 5.55 -32.75
N PRO A 8 -64.21 5.25 -32.76
CA PRO A 8 -63.68 4.14 -31.98
C PRO A 8 -63.84 4.40 -30.48
N PRO A 9 -64.16 3.37 -29.67
CA PRO A 9 -64.36 3.53 -28.23
C PRO A 9 -63.06 4.00 -27.57
N ARG A 10 -63.15 4.87 -26.56
CA ARG A 10 -62.00 5.43 -25.81
C ARG A 10 -61.01 4.36 -25.32
N LEU A 11 -61.50 3.14 -25.07
CA LEU A 11 -60.68 1.97 -24.72
C LEU A 11 -59.73 1.54 -25.86
N ALA A 12 -60.19 1.59 -27.11
CA ALA A 12 -59.37 1.26 -28.28
C ALA A 12 -58.23 2.28 -28.50
N LEU A 13 -58.49 3.58 -28.24
CA LEU A 13 -57.47 4.63 -28.26
C LEU A 13 -56.41 4.45 -27.16
N ALA A 14 -56.83 4.08 -25.95
CA ALA A 14 -55.90 3.81 -24.84
C ALA A 14 -55.03 2.57 -25.11
N LEU A 15 -55.62 1.49 -25.64
CA LEU A 15 -54.88 0.28 -26.02
C LEU A 15 -53.90 0.55 -27.17
N ALA A 16 -54.28 1.36 -28.16
CA ALA A 16 -53.40 1.77 -29.24
C ALA A 16 -52.21 2.61 -28.74
N ALA A 17 -52.43 3.52 -27.79
CA ALA A 17 -51.36 4.31 -27.18
C ALA A 17 -50.38 3.43 -26.36
N LEU A 18 -50.90 2.47 -25.60
CA LEU A 18 -50.07 1.50 -24.87
C LEU A 18 -49.27 0.60 -25.81
N ALA A 19 -49.88 0.12 -26.89
CA ALA A 19 -49.20 -0.67 -27.91
C ALA A 19 -48.09 0.14 -28.60
N ALA A 20 -48.34 1.43 -28.89
CA ALA A 20 -47.35 2.32 -29.47
C ALA A 20 -46.17 2.57 -28.50
N LEU A 21 -46.44 2.80 -27.21
CA LEU A 21 -45.38 2.95 -26.20
C LEU A 21 -44.56 1.67 -26.01
N ALA A 22 -45.22 0.51 -26.01
CA ALA A 22 -44.56 -0.79 -25.94
C ALA A 22 -43.69 -1.04 -27.19
N ALA A 23 -44.18 -0.68 -28.38
CA ALA A 23 -43.42 -0.79 -29.62
C ALA A 23 -42.21 0.15 -29.64
N VAL A 24 -42.35 1.39 -29.17
CA VAL A 24 -41.23 2.35 -29.04
C VAL A 24 -40.19 1.85 -28.05
N LYS A 25 -40.62 1.31 -26.90
CA LYS A 25 -39.71 0.72 -25.93
C LYS A 25 -38.98 -0.49 -26.52
N TYR A 26 -39.70 -1.41 -27.15
CA TYR A 26 -39.12 -2.59 -27.78
C TYR A 26 -38.09 -2.22 -28.86
N TYR A 27 -38.39 -1.21 -29.68
CA TYR A 27 -37.47 -0.72 -30.70
C TYR A 27 -36.19 -0.14 -30.07
N ARG A 28 -36.31 0.68 -29.01
CA ARG A 28 -35.17 1.23 -28.28
C ARG A 28 -34.32 0.14 -27.63
N ASP A 29 -34.95 -0.84 -26.99
CA ASP A 29 -34.26 -1.95 -26.33
C ASP A 29 -33.52 -2.83 -27.36
N ALA A 30 -34.14 -3.07 -28.53
CA ALA A 30 -33.52 -3.82 -29.63
C ALA A 30 -32.35 -3.05 -30.27
N GLU A 31 -32.46 -1.73 -30.39
CA GLU A 31 -31.39 -0.89 -30.92
C GLU A 31 -30.22 -0.80 -29.93
N ALA A 32 -30.48 -0.64 -28.63
CA ALA A 32 -29.47 -0.68 -27.58
C ALA A 32 -28.72 -2.02 -27.53
N ALA A 33 -29.44 -3.15 -27.60
CA ALA A 33 -28.83 -4.48 -27.65
C ALA A 33 -27.94 -4.66 -28.87
N ARG A 34 -28.37 -4.15 -30.04
CA ARG A 34 -27.57 -4.19 -31.27
C ARG A 34 -26.31 -3.34 -31.17
N GLN A 35 -26.39 -2.15 -30.58
CA GLN A 35 -25.24 -1.29 -30.35
C GLN A 35 -24.25 -1.94 -29.38
N GLN A 36 -24.74 -2.59 -28.33
CA GLN A 36 -23.90 -3.33 -27.37
C GLN A 36 -23.20 -4.53 -28.03
N GLU A 37 -23.86 -5.25 -28.93
CA GLU A 37 -23.24 -6.34 -29.70
C GLU A 37 -22.16 -5.81 -30.66
N LEU A 38 -22.40 -4.67 -31.30
CA LEU A 38 -21.42 -4.00 -32.15
C LEU A 38 -20.22 -3.50 -31.35
N ALA A 39 -20.45 -2.90 -30.18
CA ALA A 39 -19.42 -2.46 -29.26
C ALA A 39 -18.59 -3.64 -28.73
N LEU A 40 -19.21 -4.77 -28.42
CA LEU A 40 -18.50 -5.99 -28.05
C LEU A 40 -17.64 -6.52 -29.20
N LYS A 41 -18.13 -6.47 -30.44
CA LYS A 41 -17.39 -6.90 -31.64
C LYS A 41 -16.22 -5.98 -31.97
N SER A 42 -16.33 -4.67 -31.72
CA SER A 42 -15.28 -3.70 -32.04
C SER A 42 -14.24 -3.55 -30.94
N LEU A 43 -14.67 -3.52 -29.68
CA LEU A 43 -13.81 -3.25 -28.51
C LEU A 43 -13.35 -4.53 -27.80
N GLY A 44 -13.96 -5.68 -28.08
CA GLY A 44 -13.77 -6.90 -27.29
C GLY A 44 -14.39 -6.78 -25.89
N SER A 45 -14.30 -7.86 -25.09
CA SER A 45 -14.87 -7.90 -23.73
C SER A 45 -14.21 -6.89 -22.80
N GLU A 46 -12.90 -6.73 -22.89
CA GLU A 46 -12.12 -5.82 -22.05
C GLU A 46 -12.36 -4.36 -22.43
N GLY A 47 -12.39 -4.04 -23.73
CA GLY A 47 -12.63 -2.68 -24.20
C GLY A 47 -14.07 -2.23 -23.96
N LEU A 48 -15.06 -3.13 -24.07
CA LEU A 48 -16.45 -2.82 -23.71
C LEU A 48 -16.59 -2.58 -22.20
N PHE A 49 -15.93 -3.38 -21.36
CA PHE A 49 -15.95 -3.19 -19.92
C PHE A 49 -15.34 -1.84 -19.53
N LEU A 50 -14.18 -1.49 -20.10
CA LEU A 50 -13.54 -0.19 -19.89
C LEU A 50 -14.46 0.95 -20.31
N PHE A 51 -15.00 0.88 -21.52
CA PHE A 51 -15.91 1.90 -22.03
C PHE A 51 -17.11 2.10 -21.09
N SER A 52 -17.76 1.01 -20.69
CA SER A 52 -18.91 1.04 -19.76
C SER A 52 -18.56 1.53 -18.36
N SER A 53 -17.30 1.42 -17.93
CA SER A 53 -16.86 1.94 -16.63
C SER A 53 -16.69 3.46 -16.61
N LEU A 54 -16.60 4.09 -17.79
CA LEU A 54 -16.39 5.52 -17.97
C LEU A 54 -17.68 6.22 -18.44
N ASP A 55 -18.49 5.54 -19.24
CA ASP A 55 -19.80 5.99 -19.71
C ASP A 55 -20.84 5.93 -18.57
N THR A 56 -20.81 6.95 -17.71
CA THR A 56 -21.64 7.03 -16.51
C THR A 56 -23.12 7.25 -16.82
N ASN A 57 -23.43 7.87 -17.96
CA ASN A 57 -24.80 8.12 -18.38
C ASN A 57 -25.36 7.00 -19.29
N ASN A 58 -24.55 5.99 -19.64
CA ASN A 58 -24.86 4.86 -20.52
C ASN A 58 -25.37 5.29 -21.90
N ASP A 59 -24.84 6.39 -22.44
CA ASP A 59 -25.25 6.91 -23.75
C ASP A 59 -24.42 6.33 -24.92
N LEU A 60 -23.45 5.47 -24.62
CA LEU A 60 -22.50 4.87 -25.56
C LEU A 60 -21.53 5.87 -26.19
N TYR A 61 -21.34 7.04 -25.57
CA TYR A 61 -20.29 8.01 -25.87
C TYR A 61 -19.49 8.35 -24.60
N LEU A 62 -18.28 8.89 -24.77
CA LEU A 62 -17.50 9.43 -23.65
C LEU A 62 -17.44 10.95 -23.80
N SER A 63 -18.07 11.65 -22.86
CA SER A 63 -17.93 13.09 -22.73
C SER A 63 -16.52 13.48 -22.26
N PRO A 64 -16.07 14.73 -22.49
CA PRO A 64 -14.83 15.24 -21.91
C PRO A 64 -14.76 15.09 -20.39
N GLU A 65 -15.90 15.22 -19.72
CA GLU A 65 -16.05 15.05 -18.27
C GLU A 65 -15.82 13.60 -17.84
N GLU A 66 -16.38 12.63 -18.56
CA GLU A 66 -16.19 11.19 -18.31
C GLU A 66 -14.77 10.72 -18.66
N PHE A 67 -14.13 11.37 -19.63
CA PHE A 67 -12.75 11.09 -20.02
C PHE A 67 -11.71 11.75 -19.10
N LYS A 68 -12.11 12.75 -18.30
CA LYS A 68 -11.23 13.52 -17.41
C LYS A 68 -10.33 12.66 -16.50
N PRO A 69 -10.80 11.60 -15.83
CA PRO A 69 -9.95 10.77 -14.97
C PRO A 69 -8.83 10.06 -15.72
N ILE A 70 -9.05 9.75 -17.01
CA ILE A 70 -8.03 9.16 -17.89
C ILE A 70 -7.09 10.24 -18.40
N ALA A 71 -7.61 11.39 -18.82
CA ALA A 71 -6.81 12.51 -19.27
C ALA A 71 -5.84 13.00 -18.18
N GLU A 72 -6.29 13.13 -16.93
CA GLU A 72 -5.44 13.52 -15.79
C GLU A 72 -4.34 12.49 -15.52
N LYS A 73 -4.63 11.20 -15.67
CA LYS A 73 -3.65 10.10 -15.51
C LYS A 73 -2.66 9.99 -16.69
N LEU A 74 -3.09 10.26 -17.92
CA LEU A 74 -2.25 10.18 -19.12
C LEU A 74 -1.37 11.42 -19.32
N THR A 75 -1.84 12.59 -18.90
CA THR A 75 -1.09 13.85 -19.01
C THR A 75 -0.16 14.11 -17.82
N GLY A 76 -0.25 13.30 -16.76
CA GLY A 76 0.59 13.43 -15.56
C GLY A 76 0.30 14.69 -14.74
N VAL A 77 -0.77 15.43 -15.06
CA VAL A 77 -1.20 16.61 -14.30
C VAL A 77 -2.12 16.14 -13.18
N ALA A 78 -1.51 15.57 -12.13
CA ALA A 78 -2.16 15.58 -10.83
C ALA A 78 -2.29 17.04 -10.39
N PRO A 79 -3.39 17.47 -9.74
CA PRO A 79 -3.37 18.73 -9.02
C PRO A 79 -2.20 18.66 -8.04
N ILE A 80 -1.29 19.63 -8.17
CA ILE A 80 -0.19 19.84 -7.24
C ILE A 80 -0.86 20.00 -5.87
N SER A 81 -0.83 18.95 -5.06
CA SER A 81 -1.15 19.08 -3.65
C SER A 81 -0.12 20.06 -3.10
N GLU A 82 -0.59 21.19 -2.58
CA GLU A 82 0.18 22.23 -1.90
C GLU A 82 0.98 21.64 -0.71
N PHE A 83 2.06 20.90 -0.93
CA PHE A 83 2.99 20.46 0.12
C PHE A 83 4.41 20.24 -0.42
N GLU A 84 4.84 21.01 -1.42
CA GLU A 84 6.27 21.29 -1.58
C GLU A 84 6.63 22.46 -0.65
N GLU A 85 6.68 22.19 0.65
CA GLU A 85 7.50 23.03 1.53
C GLU A 85 8.95 22.62 1.28
N GLU A 86 9.73 23.56 0.74
CA GLU A 86 11.17 23.47 0.61
C GLU A 86 11.78 22.94 1.92
N GLU A 87 12.71 21.98 1.81
CA GLU A 87 13.62 21.59 2.89
C GLU A 87 14.41 22.84 3.31
N THR A 88 13.84 23.66 4.19
CA THR A 88 14.61 24.68 4.89
C THR A 88 15.69 23.94 5.67
N SER A 89 16.95 24.31 5.48
CA SER A 89 18.09 23.73 6.19
C SER A 89 18.14 24.22 7.63
N ASP A 90 17.07 23.99 8.40
CA ASP A 90 17.05 24.33 9.81
C ASP A 90 17.92 23.33 10.57
N THR A 91 19.14 23.75 10.86
CA THR A 91 20.14 23.00 11.62
C THR A 91 19.85 22.95 13.12
N SER A 92 18.76 23.58 13.58
CA SER A 92 18.36 23.63 15.00
C SER A 92 17.28 22.61 15.40
N GLY A 93 16.82 21.80 14.45
CA GLY A 93 15.80 20.76 14.70
C GLY A 93 16.28 19.63 15.61
N GLU A 94 15.34 18.85 16.15
CA GLU A 94 15.68 17.64 16.90
C GLU A 94 16.11 16.48 16.01
N THR A 95 17.01 15.64 16.51
CA THR A 95 17.47 14.41 15.87
C THR A 95 17.01 13.18 16.63
N LEU A 96 16.55 12.18 15.89
CA LEU A 96 16.18 10.85 16.36
C LEU A 96 17.26 9.85 15.97
N SER A 97 17.80 9.13 16.95
CA SER A 97 18.73 8.02 16.74
C SER A 97 17.96 6.72 16.57
N ILE A 98 18.22 6.01 15.47
CA ILE A 98 17.55 4.77 15.09
C ILE A 98 18.59 3.68 14.89
N VAL A 99 18.32 2.49 15.42
CA VAL A 99 19.16 1.30 15.28
C VAL A 99 18.45 0.28 14.41
N ALA A 100 19.20 -0.34 13.49
CA ALA A 100 18.74 -1.48 12.70
C ALA A 100 19.18 -2.79 13.34
N LYS A 101 18.22 -3.69 13.57
CA LYS A 101 18.48 -5.07 13.98
C LYS A 101 18.02 -6.00 12.86
N PHE A 102 18.88 -6.93 12.47
CA PHE A 102 18.69 -7.75 11.29
C PHE A 102 19.30 -9.14 11.51
N GLN A 103 18.52 -10.16 11.19
CA GLN A 103 18.96 -11.54 11.06
C GLN A 103 18.61 -12.01 9.64
N PRO A 104 19.57 -12.57 8.88
CA PRO A 104 19.34 -12.97 7.49
C PRO A 104 18.25 -14.02 7.36
N LEU A 105 17.71 -14.13 6.14
CA LEU A 105 16.75 -15.18 5.78
C LEU A 105 17.34 -16.57 6.06
N VAL A 106 16.53 -17.46 6.62
CA VAL A 106 16.90 -18.88 6.83
C VAL A 106 16.71 -19.63 5.51
N MET A 107 17.80 -19.88 4.79
CA MET A 107 17.79 -20.50 3.46
C MET A 107 17.07 -21.86 3.43
N GLU A 108 17.15 -22.63 4.51
CA GLU A 108 16.55 -23.95 4.65
C GLU A 108 15.01 -23.92 4.71
N THR A 109 14.43 -22.72 4.91
CA THR A 109 12.96 -22.54 4.87
C THR A 109 12.42 -22.35 3.47
N MET A 110 13.29 -22.04 2.50
CA MET A 110 12.92 -21.91 1.10
C MET A 110 12.45 -23.25 0.54
N THR A 111 11.39 -23.26 -0.27
CA THR A 111 10.84 -24.51 -0.81
C THR A 111 11.85 -25.20 -1.73
N LYS A 112 12.59 -24.42 -2.51
CA LYS A 112 13.61 -24.93 -3.44
C LYS A 112 14.89 -25.43 -2.75
N SER A 113 15.04 -25.18 -1.44
CA SER A 113 16.18 -25.70 -0.67
C SER A 113 16.10 -27.22 -0.44
N LYS A 114 14.90 -27.81 -0.52
CA LYS A 114 14.65 -29.25 -0.25
C LYS A 114 15.46 -30.17 -1.16
N ASP A 115 15.70 -29.74 -2.40
CA ASP A 115 16.50 -30.47 -3.37
C ASP A 115 17.96 -29.94 -3.44
N GLY A 116 18.40 -29.22 -2.41
CA GLY A 116 19.72 -28.57 -2.38
C GLY A 116 19.87 -27.44 -3.42
N PHE A 117 18.77 -26.80 -3.80
CA PHE A 117 18.71 -25.81 -4.88
C PHE A 117 19.13 -26.37 -6.26
N LEU A 118 18.86 -27.66 -6.51
CA LEU A 118 19.13 -28.28 -7.81
C LEU A 118 18.49 -27.46 -8.95
N GLY A 119 19.29 -27.12 -9.97
CA GLY A 119 18.84 -26.30 -11.10
C GLY A 119 18.94 -24.78 -10.90
N ILE A 120 19.20 -24.31 -9.68
CA ILE A 120 19.44 -22.89 -9.42
C ILE A 120 20.94 -22.62 -9.43
N SER A 121 21.36 -21.69 -10.28
CA SER A 121 22.76 -21.27 -10.32
C SER A 121 23.19 -20.63 -8.99
N HIS A 122 24.38 -20.98 -8.49
CA HIS A 122 24.91 -20.45 -7.25
C HIS A 122 25.01 -18.90 -7.25
N VAL A 123 25.22 -18.30 -8.43
CA VAL A 123 25.27 -16.84 -8.59
C VAL A 123 23.91 -16.16 -8.54
N ALA A 124 22.80 -16.88 -8.77
CA ALA A 124 21.45 -16.30 -8.72
C ALA A 124 21.09 -15.85 -7.29
N LEU A 125 21.52 -16.60 -6.28
CA LEU A 125 21.27 -16.33 -4.86
C LEU A 125 22.41 -15.54 -4.19
N SER A 126 23.32 -14.95 -4.96
CA SER A 126 24.51 -14.29 -4.42
C SER A 126 24.17 -13.09 -3.54
N GLY A 127 23.27 -12.21 -3.98
CA GLY A 127 22.79 -11.07 -3.19
C GLY A 127 22.16 -11.51 -1.87
N LEU A 128 21.33 -12.54 -1.90
CA LEU A 128 20.70 -13.10 -0.70
C LEU A 128 21.73 -13.67 0.29
N ARG A 129 22.70 -14.45 -0.19
CA ARG A 129 23.76 -15.02 0.67
C ARG A 129 24.72 -13.98 1.25
N ASN A 130 24.94 -12.90 0.51
CA ASN A 130 25.86 -11.83 0.93
C ASN A 130 25.19 -10.82 1.88
N TRP A 131 23.86 -10.78 1.94
CA TRP A 131 23.13 -9.87 2.81
C TRP A 131 23.04 -10.42 4.24
N THR A 132 24.13 -10.26 5.00
CA THR A 132 24.28 -10.81 6.35
C THR A 132 24.07 -9.79 7.47
N ALA A 133 24.07 -8.49 7.13
CA ALA A 133 24.02 -7.38 8.06
C ALA A 133 23.30 -6.17 7.42
N PRO A 134 22.75 -5.23 8.22
CA PRO A 134 22.17 -4.01 7.69
C PRO A 134 23.26 -3.12 7.07
N ALA A 135 22.92 -2.40 6.00
CA ALA A 135 23.82 -1.45 5.35
C ALA A 135 24.25 -0.30 6.26
N ALA A 136 23.36 0.18 7.14
CA ALA A 136 23.65 1.15 8.18
C ALA A 136 23.04 0.66 9.52
N PRO A 137 23.85 0.16 10.47
CA PRO A 137 23.34 -0.37 11.74
C PRO A 137 22.76 0.73 12.65
N MET A 138 23.13 1.99 12.44
CA MET A 138 22.61 3.15 13.15
C MET A 138 22.49 4.34 12.18
N SER A 139 21.46 5.16 12.38
CA SER A 139 21.25 6.40 11.64
C SER A 139 20.65 7.48 12.54
N MET A 140 20.95 8.73 12.22
CA MET A 140 20.34 9.91 12.85
C MET A 140 19.47 10.63 11.82
N LEU A 141 18.19 10.80 12.13
CA LEU A 141 17.21 11.46 11.26
C LEU A 141 16.58 12.66 11.96
N LEU A 142 16.22 13.71 11.21
CA LEU A 142 15.58 14.88 11.82
C LEU A 142 14.12 14.56 12.14
N ALA A 143 13.65 14.94 13.34
CA ALA A 143 12.28 14.69 13.81
C ALA A 143 11.23 15.20 12.82
N ARG A 144 11.43 16.40 12.27
CA ARG A 144 10.56 17.02 11.24
C ARG A 144 10.36 16.18 9.98
N GLN A 145 11.28 15.28 9.63
CA GLN A 145 11.11 14.41 8.46
C GLN A 145 9.98 13.40 8.67
N PHE A 146 9.62 13.10 9.92
CA PHE A 146 8.49 12.24 10.26
C PHE A 146 7.14 12.95 10.11
N LYS A 147 7.10 14.26 9.75
CA LYS A 147 5.88 14.97 9.31
C LYS A 147 5.11 14.20 8.22
N ALA A 148 5.81 13.42 7.40
CA ALA A 148 5.20 12.57 6.37
C ALA A 148 4.13 11.60 6.94
N PHE A 149 4.31 11.15 8.18
CA PHE A 149 3.40 10.22 8.86
C PHE A 149 2.18 10.92 9.46
N LEU A 150 2.15 12.25 9.62
CA LEU A 150 1.00 12.94 10.21
C LEU A 150 -0.28 12.76 9.36
N PRO A 151 -1.45 12.65 10.02
CA PRO A 151 -2.72 12.58 9.33
C PRO A 151 -3.01 13.87 8.54
N PRO A 152 -3.66 13.79 7.37
CA PRO A 152 -4.22 14.97 6.73
C PRO A 152 -5.34 15.56 7.59
N LYS A 153 -5.62 16.86 7.43
CA LYS A 153 -6.56 17.63 8.27
C LYS A 153 -7.98 17.03 8.35
N ASN A 154 -8.38 16.23 7.36
CA ASN A 154 -9.67 15.56 7.26
C ASN A 154 -9.70 14.12 7.80
N LYS A 155 -8.59 13.61 8.35
CA LYS A 155 -8.45 12.22 8.84
C LYS A 155 -7.99 12.19 10.29
N LEU A 156 -8.78 12.82 11.18
CA LEU A 156 -8.44 12.96 12.60
C LEU A 156 -9.11 11.91 13.49
N ASP A 157 -9.96 11.05 12.92
CA ASP A 157 -10.69 10.01 13.66
C ASP A 157 -9.82 8.78 13.90
N LEU A 158 -10.02 8.14 15.06
CA LEU A 158 -9.28 6.94 15.44
C LEU A 158 -9.50 5.79 14.44
N GLY A 159 -8.38 5.27 13.95
CA GLY A 159 -8.34 4.13 13.05
C GLY A 159 -8.78 4.43 11.61
N ASP A 160 -9.23 5.65 11.27
CA ASP A 160 -9.58 5.97 9.89
C ASP A 160 -8.30 6.02 9.02
N PRO A 161 -8.14 5.11 8.04
CA PRO A 161 -6.88 4.99 7.32
C PRO A 161 -6.70 6.11 6.28
N TRP A 162 -5.45 6.52 6.09
CA TRP A 162 -5.01 7.35 4.97
C TRP A 162 -3.73 6.81 4.33
N TRP A 163 -3.53 7.14 3.06
CA TRP A 163 -2.32 6.79 2.34
C TRP A 163 -1.22 7.81 2.65
N ILE A 164 -0.10 7.34 3.20
CA ILE A 164 1.16 8.10 3.25
C ILE A 164 1.77 8.11 1.85
N ILE A 165 1.82 6.94 1.21
CA ILE A 165 2.30 6.75 -0.16
C ILE A 165 1.25 5.93 -0.89
N PRO A 166 0.52 6.50 -1.86
CA PRO A 166 -0.48 5.77 -2.63
C PRO A 166 0.17 4.83 -3.64
N SER A 167 -0.61 3.86 -4.13
CA SER A 167 -0.25 3.02 -5.27
C SER A 167 -0.19 3.83 -6.56
N GLU A 168 0.81 3.53 -7.39
CA GLU A 168 0.99 4.02 -8.76
C GLU A 168 0.75 2.91 -9.79
N LEU A 169 0.32 1.73 -9.35
CA LEU A 169 0.03 0.63 -10.26
C LEU A 169 -1.07 1.04 -11.24
N ASN A 170 -0.79 0.83 -12.52
CA ASN A 170 -1.76 1.02 -13.56
C ASN A 170 -2.90 0.01 -13.35
N ILE A 171 -4.14 0.49 -13.33
CA ILE A 171 -5.35 -0.35 -13.21
C ILE A 171 -5.47 -1.41 -14.32
N PHE A 172 -4.81 -1.20 -15.47
CA PHE A 172 -4.85 -2.09 -16.64
C PHE A 172 -3.81 -3.21 -16.55
N THR A 173 -2.60 -2.91 -16.08
CA THR A 173 -1.53 -3.92 -16.01
C THR A 173 -1.45 -4.55 -14.63
N GLY A 174 -1.68 -3.79 -13.56
CA GLY A 174 -1.62 -4.26 -12.18
C GLY A 174 -0.20 -4.54 -11.66
N TYR A 175 0.85 -4.32 -12.46
CA TYR A 175 2.25 -4.54 -12.09
C TYR A 175 3.22 -3.56 -12.79
N LEU A 176 4.41 -3.43 -12.22
CA LEU A 176 5.57 -2.72 -12.80
C LEU A 176 6.55 -3.72 -13.47
N SER A 177 7.36 -3.25 -14.40
CA SER A 177 8.33 -4.08 -15.14
C SER A 177 9.38 -4.75 -14.21
N ASN A 178 9.83 -5.94 -14.62
CA ASN A 178 10.91 -6.68 -13.97
C ASN A 178 12.31 -6.20 -14.38
N ASN A 179 12.45 -5.25 -15.29
CA ASN A 179 13.76 -4.69 -15.65
C ASN A 179 14.17 -3.55 -14.72
N ARG A 180 14.17 -3.80 -13.40
CA ARG A 180 14.42 -2.79 -12.35
C ARG A 180 15.56 -3.22 -11.43
N PHE A 181 16.77 -2.84 -11.79
CA PHE A 181 17.95 -3.03 -10.94
C PHE A 181 18.05 -1.99 -9.83
N TYR A 182 17.74 -0.73 -10.15
CA TYR A 182 17.92 0.40 -9.24
C TYR A 182 16.58 1.04 -8.92
N PRO A 183 16.32 1.39 -7.65
CA PRO A 183 15.11 2.09 -7.28
C PRO A 183 15.07 3.48 -7.91
N PRO A 184 13.88 3.97 -8.30
CA PRO A 184 13.74 5.35 -8.75
C PRO A 184 14.09 6.30 -7.60
N PRO A 185 14.58 7.53 -7.89
CA PRO A 185 14.81 8.53 -6.86
C PRO A 185 13.52 8.80 -6.06
N PRO A 186 13.56 8.74 -4.72
CA PRO A 186 12.37 8.95 -3.90
C PRO A 186 11.90 10.41 -3.96
N LYS A 187 10.58 10.62 -3.94
CA LYS A 187 9.98 11.96 -3.97
C LYS A 187 9.00 12.20 -2.82
N GLY A 188 8.92 13.44 -2.34
CA GLY A 188 7.98 13.84 -1.29
C GLY A 188 8.05 12.93 -0.05
N LYS A 189 6.92 12.35 0.33
CA LYS A 189 6.80 11.46 1.51
C LYS A 189 7.59 10.15 1.38
N GLU A 190 8.01 9.76 0.18
CA GLU A 190 8.85 8.57 -0.01
C GLU A 190 10.26 8.74 0.54
N ILE A 191 10.75 9.98 0.66
CA ILE A 191 12.14 10.27 1.05
C ILE A 191 12.45 9.66 2.42
N ILE A 192 11.59 9.86 3.42
CA ILE A 192 11.82 9.32 4.76
C ILE A 192 11.71 7.80 4.81
N ILE A 193 10.73 7.21 4.11
CA ILE A 193 10.57 5.75 4.05
C ILE A 193 11.74 5.11 3.31
N HIS A 194 12.19 5.68 2.20
CA HIS A 194 13.40 5.25 1.51
C HIS A 194 14.62 5.32 2.43
N ARG A 195 14.85 6.44 3.13
CA ARG A 195 15.99 6.58 4.07
C ARG A 195 15.97 5.52 5.17
N LEU A 196 14.81 5.25 5.76
CA LEU A 196 14.64 4.21 6.77
C LEU A 196 14.97 2.82 6.20
N LEU A 197 14.36 2.45 5.07
CA LEU A 197 14.60 1.14 4.45
C LEU A 197 16.03 0.98 3.93
N SER A 198 16.67 2.07 3.50
CA SER A 198 18.09 2.09 3.10
C SER A 198 19.04 1.72 4.23
N MET A 199 18.62 1.80 5.50
CA MET A 199 19.41 1.29 6.62
C MET A 199 19.62 -0.22 6.53
N PHE A 200 18.68 -0.97 5.94
CA PHE A 200 18.84 -2.40 5.77
C PHE A 200 19.65 -2.76 4.51
N HIS A 201 19.34 -2.13 3.39
CA HIS A 201 19.97 -2.42 2.10
C HIS A 201 19.94 -1.18 1.19
N PRO A 202 20.99 -0.88 0.41
CA PRO A 202 21.09 0.37 -0.37
C PRO A 202 20.06 0.52 -1.50
N ARG A 203 19.36 -0.56 -1.90
CA ARG A 203 18.41 -0.57 -3.01
C ARG A 203 16.97 -0.93 -2.59
N PRO A 204 16.31 -0.13 -1.74
CA PRO A 204 14.91 -0.34 -1.42
C PRO A 204 14.01 0.28 -2.49
N PHE A 205 13.02 -0.48 -2.95
CA PHE A 205 11.89 0.02 -3.71
C PHE A 205 10.74 0.26 -2.74
N VAL A 206 10.49 1.54 -2.44
CA VAL A 206 9.37 1.97 -1.57
C VAL A 206 8.00 1.56 -2.15
N LYS A 207 7.96 1.25 -3.44
CA LYS A 207 6.82 0.78 -4.19
C LYS A 207 7.18 -0.53 -4.87
N THR A 208 6.63 -1.62 -4.34
CA THR A 208 6.71 -2.99 -4.87
C THR A 208 6.27 -3.07 -6.33
N ARG A 209 6.71 -4.09 -7.07
CA ARG A 209 6.25 -4.32 -8.44
C ARG A 209 4.78 -4.74 -8.52
N PHE A 210 4.26 -5.42 -7.49
CA PHE A 210 2.89 -5.95 -7.44
C PHE A 210 2.08 -5.28 -6.33
N ALA A 211 0.75 -5.41 -6.42
CA ALA A 211 -0.13 -4.98 -5.35
C ALA A 211 -0.05 -5.96 -4.16
N PRO A 212 -0.24 -5.50 -2.91
CA PRO A 212 -0.44 -4.11 -2.52
C PRO A 212 0.85 -3.28 -2.61
N GLN A 213 0.68 -1.97 -2.83
CA GLN A 213 1.80 -1.05 -3.01
C GLN A 213 1.64 0.17 -2.11
N GLY A 214 2.75 0.65 -1.57
CA GLY A 214 2.82 1.92 -0.84
C GLY A 214 2.68 1.76 0.66
N ALA A 215 2.19 2.83 1.30
CA ALA A 215 2.14 2.95 2.76
C ALA A 215 0.81 3.53 3.22
N VAL A 216 0.18 2.87 4.18
CA VAL A 216 -1.07 3.29 4.83
C VAL A 216 -0.84 3.50 6.32
N ALA A 217 -1.51 4.49 6.90
CA ALA A 217 -1.45 4.79 8.32
C ALA A 217 -2.84 5.12 8.88
N CYS A 218 -2.96 5.01 10.21
CA CYS A 218 -4.13 5.40 10.96
C CYS A 218 -3.71 5.94 12.34
N ILE A 219 -4.54 6.79 12.94
CA ILE A 219 -4.31 7.24 14.32
C ILE A 219 -4.78 6.11 15.26
N GLN A 220 -3.89 5.60 16.09
CA GLN A 220 -4.20 4.61 17.11
C GLN A 220 -4.52 5.27 18.46
N ALA A 221 -3.85 6.36 18.82
CA ALA A 221 -4.13 7.11 20.05
C ALA A 221 -3.90 8.62 19.88
N ILE A 222 -4.62 9.40 20.67
CA ILE A 222 -4.58 10.87 20.67
C ILE A 222 -4.35 11.35 22.10
N SER A 223 -3.36 12.22 22.29
CA SER A 223 -3.20 13.03 23.49
C SER A 223 -3.34 14.51 23.16
N THR A 224 -3.10 15.38 24.13
CA THR A 224 -3.06 16.84 23.92
C THR A 224 -2.02 17.21 22.85
N PHE A 225 -0.81 16.65 22.95
CA PHE A 225 0.35 17.05 22.14
C PHE A 225 0.82 16.00 21.14
N TYR A 226 0.42 14.74 21.28
CA TYR A 226 0.92 13.62 20.51
C TYR A 226 -0.18 12.85 19.79
N TYR A 227 0.21 12.24 18.67
CA TYR A 227 -0.47 11.11 18.08
C TYR A 227 0.38 9.85 18.24
N THR A 228 -0.25 8.72 18.51
CA THR A 228 0.31 7.42 18.14
C THR A 228 -0.25 7.05 16.78
N ILE A 229 0.63 6.93 15.79
CA ILE A 229 0.28 6.61 14.42
C ILE A 229 0.76 5.21 14.13
N ALA A 230 -0.17 4.29 13.87
CA ALA A 230 0.13 2.96 13.38
C ALA A 230 0.20 2.99 11.86
N PHE A 231 1.13 2.26 11.27
CA PHE A 231 1.30 2.24 9.82
C PHE A 231 1.78 0.89 9.30
N ARG A 232 1.52 0.67 8.01
CA ARG A 232 1.90 -0.51 7.24
C ARG A 232 2.52 -0.09 5.92
N ILE A 233 3.66 -0.67 5.57
CA ILE A 233 4.44 -0.34 4.36
C ILE A 233 4.70 -1.62 3.57
N HIS A 234 4.45 -1.56 2.28
CA HIS A 234 4.80 -2.58 1.30
C HIS A 234 5.96 -2.08 0.44
N ALA A 235 7.11 -2.73 0.57
CA ALA A 235 8.33 -2.39 -0.11
C ALA A 235 9.12 -3.66 -0.45
N GLU A 236 9.95 -3.60 -1.48
CA GLU A 236 10.83 -4.70 -1.89
C GLU A 236 12.28 -4.22 -1.95
N PHE A 237 13.24 -5.14 -1.91
CA PHE A 237 14.66 -4.86 -2.05
C PHE A 237 15.19 -5.58 -3.26
N GLN A 238 16.05 -4.90 -4.01
CA GLN A 238 16.79 -5.54 -5.07
C GLN A 238 18.17 -5.92 -4.54
N LEU A 239 18.51 -7.22 -4.57
CA LEU A 239 19.75 -7.73 -3.96
C LEU A 239 20.93 -7.90 -4.94
N ASN A 240 20.68 -8.28 -6.19
CA ASN A 240 21.75 -8.58 -7.18
C ASN A 240 22.13 -7.38 -8.05
N GLU A 241 23.41 -7.22 -8.38
CA GLU A 241 23.86 -6.19 -9.32
C GLU A 241 24.32 -6.80 -10.65
N PRO A 242 24.28 -6.03 -11.75
CA PRO A 242 24.88 -6.46 -13.01
C PRO A 242 26.35 -6.89 -12.79
N PRO A 243 26.80 -7.99 -13.41
CA PRO A 243 26.15 -8.74 -14.49
C PRO A 243 25.14 -9.81 -14.04
N HIS A 244 24.90 -9.97 -12.74
CA HIS A 244 23.89 -10.92 -12.25
C HIS A 244 22.49 -10.42 -12.58
N PHE A 245 21.58 -11.35 -12.82
CA PHE A 245 20.18 -11.03 -13.06
C PHE A 245 19.51 -10.53 -11.78
N PRO A 246 18.44 -9.72 -11.90
CA PRO A 246 17.76 -9.18 -10.74
C PRO A 246 17.26 -10.25 -9.77
N PHE A 247 17.32 -9.93 -8.48
CA PHE A 247 16.74 -10.68 -7.39
C PHE A 247 15.97 -9.71 -6.50
N TRP A 248 14.66 -9.89 -6.41
CA TRP A 248 13.79 -9.12 -5.53
C TRP A 248 13.49 -9.91 -4.27
N PHE A 249 13.59 -9.21 -3.16
CA PHE A 249 13.29 -9.68 -1.82
C PHE A 249 12.18 -8.80 -1.27
N SER A 250 11.00 -9.37 -1.11
CA SER A 250 9.77 -8.66 -0.76
C SER A 250 9.26 -9.17 0.58
N PRO A 251 9.59 -8.51 1.70
CA PRO A 251 8.94 -8.80 2.96
C PRO A 251 7.43 -8.71 2.81
N ALA A 252 6.68 -9.61 3.46
CA ALA A 252 5.22 -9.61 3.39
C ALA A 252 4.67 -8.22 3.73
N GLN A 253 5.13 -7.63 4.84
CA GLN A 253 4.89 -6.23 5.15
C GLN A 253 5.95 -5.72 6.12
N PHE A 254 6.08 -4.40 6.17
CA PHE A 254 6.57 -3.73 7.37
C PHE A 254 5.40 -3.19 8.17
N THR A 255 5.40 -3.50 9.46
CA THR A 255 4.48 -2.97 10.47
C THR A 255 5.24 -1.99 11.35
N GLY A 256 4.62 -0.86 11.70
CA GLY A 256 5.27 0.08 12.60
C GLY A 256 4.32 1.02 13.30
N TYR A 257 4.87 1.74 14.27
CA TYR A 257 4.22 2.86 14.91
C TYR A 257 5.21 3.97 15.21
N ILE A 258 4.67 5.18 15.30
CA ILE A 258 5.40 6.36 15.72
C ILE A 258 4.55 7.16 16.70
N ILE A 259 5.17 7.60 17.79
CA ILE A 259 4.60 8.59 18.69
C ILE A 259 5.19 9.94 18.31
N LEU A 260 4.38 10.77 17.67
CA LEU A 260 4.81 12.00 17.03
C LEU A 260 4.02 13.19 17.58
N SER A 261 4.71 14.28 17.88
CA SER A 261 4.08 15.56 18.21
C SER A 261 3.18 16.04 17.06
N LYS A 262 2.06 16.67 17.37
CA LYS A 262 1.09 17.12 16.36
C LYS A 262 1.65 18.15 15.37
N ASP A 263 2.72 18.84 15.75
CA ASP A 263 3.44 19.80 14.91
C ASP A 263 4.71 19.22 14.25
N SER A 264 4.98 17.92 14.42
CA SER A 264 6.16 17.19 13.93
C SER A 264 7.52 17.65 14.47
N SER A 265 7.54 18.47 15.51
CA SER A 265 8.80 18.97 16.11
C SER A 265 9.58 17.91 16.88
N HIS A 266 8.85 17.00 17.54
CA HIS A 266 9.37 15.96 18.43
C HIS A 266 8.84 14.56 18.08
N VAL A 267 9.72 13.56 18.06
CA VAL A 267 9.39 12.13 17.98
C VAL A 267 9.69 11.49 19.33
N ARG A 268 8.67 10.96 20.00
CA ARG A 268 8.84 10.30 21.29
C ARG A 268 9.39 8.89 21.14
N GLU A 269 8.89 8.16 20.14
CA GLU A 269 9.20 6.75 19.91
C GLU A 269 8.92 6.39 18.45
N PHE A 270 9.75 5.53 17.88
CA PHE A 270 9.59 5.00 16.53
C PHE A 270 9.97 3.52 16.47
N LYS A 271 9.10 2.71 15.85
CA LYS A 271 9.37 1.30 15.56
C LYS A 271 8.84 0.89 14.19
N LEU A 272 9.63 0.12 13.45
CA LEU A 272 9.30 -0.48 12.16
C LEU A 272 9.86 -1.89 12.14
N PHE A 273 9.08 -2.90 11.79
CA PHE A 273 9.57 -4.29 11.75
C PHE A 273 8.80 -5.14 10.75
N VAL A 274 9.46 -6.18 10.25
CA VAL A 274 8.80 -7.27 9.52
C VAL A 274 8.24 -8.26 10.54
N PRO A 275 6.91 -8.51 10.59
CA PRO A 275 6.35 -9.51 11.49
C PRO A 275 6.92 -10.91 11.26
N ASN A 276 7.27 -11.61 12.34
CA ASN A 276 7.88 -12.94 12.32
C ASN A 276 7.07 -14.00 13.08
N SER A 277 5.81 -13.69 13.43
CA SER A 277 4.92 -14.64 14.13
C SER A 277 4.46 -15.81 13.25
N ARG A 278 4.74 -15.76 11.95
CA ARG A 278 4.40 -16.76 10.95
C ARG A 278 5.63 -17.52 10.49
N SER A 279 5.41 -18.72 9.97
CA SER A 279 6.48 -19.58 9.46
C SER A 279 7.15 -19.07 8.18
N LEU A 280 6.51 -18.17 7.45
CA LEU A 280 6.97 -17.58 6.20
C LEU A 280 6.52 -16.11 6.17
N ASN A 281 7.40 -15.20 5.76
CA ASN A 281 7.15 -13.76 5.81
C ASN A 281 7.94 -12.96 4.75
N VAL A 282 8.53 -13.64 3.77
CA VAL A 282 9.25 -13.00 2.66
C VAL A 282 9.00 -13.77 1.38
N ASP A 283 8.57 -13.05 0.35
CA ASP A 283 8.55 -13.50 -1.04
C ASP A 283 9.86 -13.14 -1.75
N MET A 284 10.31 -14.03 -2.63
CA MET A 284 11.52 -13.84 -3.42
C MET A 284 11.27 -14.20 -4.86
N GLU A 285 11.66 -13.30 -5.74
CA GLU A 285 11.60 -13.51 -7.19
C GLU A 285 12.98 -13.22 -7.78
N TRP A 286 13.43 -14.02 -8.73
CA TRP A 286 14.65 -13.69 -9.46
C TRP A 286 14.61 -14.17 -10.88
N LEU A 287 15.31 -13.42 -11.73
CA LEU A 287 15.53 -13.83 -13.11
C LEU A 287 16.77 -14.72 -13.19
N TYR A 288 16.73 -15.69 -14.09
CA TYR A 288 17.89 -16.55 -14.42
C TYR A 288 18.25 -16.53 -15.90
N GLY A 289 17.67 -15.59 -16.66
CA GLY A 289 17.99 -15.32 -18.06
C GLY A 289 17.39 -14.00 -18.52
N ALA A 290 17.70 -13.59 -19.75
CA ALA A 290 17.32 -12.27 -20.28
C ALA A 290 15.83 -12.12 -20.67
N SER A 291 15.05 -13.22 -20.68
CA SER A 291 13.62 -13.21 -21.01
C SER A 291 12.76 -13.20 -19.74
N GLU A 292 11.97 -12.15 -19.52
CA GLU A 292 11.12 -12.00 -18.34
C GLU A 292 9.96 -13.01 -18.27
N SER A 293 9.45 -13.48 -19.41
CA SER A 293 8.22 -14.31 -19.46
C SER A 293 8.45 -15.81 -19.23
N SER A 294 9.69 -16.27 -19.26
CA SER A 294 10.03 -17.70 -19.17
C SER A 294 11.15 -18.02 -18.19
N ASN A 295 11.87 -17.01 -17.69
CA ASN A 295 13.08 -17.21 -16.90
C ASN A 295 13.00 -16.55 -15.51
N MET A 296 11.83 -16.59 -14.89
CA MET A 296 11.60 -16.14 -13.53
C MET A 296 11.41 -17.34 -12.60
N GLU A 297 12.09 -17.31 -11.47
CA GLU A 297 11.82 -18.20 -10.35
C GLU A 297 11.15 -17.43 -9.22
N VAL A 298 10.30 -18.12 -8.47
CA VAL A 298 9.65 -17.61 -7.27
C VAL A 298 9.87 -18.59 -6.11
N ASP A 299 10.09 -18.08 -4.91
CA ASP A 299 10.14 -18.87 -3.69
C ASP A 299 9.76 -18.01 -2.48
N ILE A 300 9.41 -18.65 -1.38
CA ILE A 300 9.01 -18.00 -0.14
C ILE A 300 9.90 -18.52 0.99
N GLY A 301 10.23 -17.65 1.94
CA GLY A 301 11.09 -18.01 3.06
C GLY A 301 10.74 -17.30 4.37
N TYR A 302 11.52 -17.64 5.38
CA TYR A 302 11.42 -17.07 6.73
C TYR A 302 12.60 -16.17 7.04
N LEU A 303 12.29 -14.93 7.40
CA LEU A 303 13.20 -13.93 7.92
C LEU A 303 12.97 -13.76 9.43
N PRO A 304 13.93 -14.14 10.29
CA PRO A 304 13.73 -14.10 11.73
C PRO A 304 13.62 -12.68 12.30
N GLN A 305 14.37 -11.72 11.76
CA GLN A 305 14.41 -10.36 12.31
C GLN A 305 14.80 -9.33 11.25
N MET A 306 13.98 -8.28 11.13
CA MET A 306 14.29 -7.08 10.36
C MET A 306 13.50 -5.93 10.96
N GLU A 307 14.16 -5.12 11.80
CA GLU A 307 13.52 -4.07 12.57
C GLU A 307 14.38 -2.82 12.72
N LEU A 308 13.73 -1.67 12.75
CA LEU A 308 14.28 -0.37 13.12
C LEU A 308 13.59 0.09 14.40
N GLU A 309 14.37 0.57 15.35
CA GLU A 309 13.89 1.03 16.65
C GLU A 309 14.64 2.28 17.07
N SER A 310 13.91 3.31 17.53
CA SER A 310 14.53 4.49 18.13
C SER A 310 15.19 4.12 19.46
N THR A 311 16.40 4.59 19.71
CA THR A 311 17.09 4.35 21.00
C THR A 311 16.48 5.14 22.16
N GLY A 312 15.69 6.16 21.83
CA GLY A 312 14.98 7.04 22.73
C GLY A 312 14.27 8.14 21.95
N PRO A 313 13.68 9.12 22.65
CA PRO A 313 13.05 10.28 22.02
C PRO A 313 14.06 11.11 21.22
N SER A 314 13.56 11.92 20.29
CA SER A 314 14.40 12.88 19.60
C SER A 314 14.91 13.95 20.57
N ILE A 315 16.13 14.42 20.34
CA ILE A 315 16.80 15.40 21.18
C ILE A 315 17.20 16.62 20.34
N PRO A 316 17.14 17.85 20.89
CA PRO A 316 17.62 19.04 20.22
C PRO A 316 19.08 18.89 19.81
N SER A 317 19.39 19.28 18.57
CA SER A 317 20.76 19.24 18.04
C SER A 317 21.67 20.31 18.64
N VAL A 318 21.08 21.32 19.27
CA VAL A 318 21.75 22.45 19.93
C VAL A 318 21.00 22.72 21.23
N ILE A 319 21.73 22.78 22.35
CA ILE A 319 21.19 23.08 23.67
C ILE A 319 21.86 24.37 24.15
N HIS A 320 21.07 25.27 24.72
CA HIS A 320 21.61 26.46 25.37
C HIS A 320 21.69 26.23 26.87
N ASP A 321 22.85 26.47 27.48
CA ASP A 321 22.99 26.43 28.94
C ASP A 321 22.33 27.66 29.60
N GLU A 322 22.23 27.64 30.93
CA GLU A 322 21.69 28.75 31.74
C GLU A 322 22.44 30.08 31.57
N ASN A 323 23.66 30.05 31.01
CA ASN A 323 24.49 31.22 30.72
C ASN A 323 24.45 31.64 29.24
N GLY A 324 23.64 30.95 28.41
CA GLY A 324 23.50 31.21 26.98
C GLY A 324 24.58 30.58 26.09
N ASN A 325 25.47 29.74 26.63
CA ASN A 325 26.46 29.01 25.86
C ASN A 325 25.81 27.88 25.05
N VAL A 326 26.34 27.65 23.86
CA VAL A 326 25.87 26.63 22.92
C VAL A 326 26.56 25.31 23.25
N ILE A 327 25.80 24.33 23.71
CA ILE A 327 26.22 22.93 23.88
C ILE A 327 25.72 22.15 22.66
N ASP A 328 26.63 21.59 21.88
CA ASP A 328 26.27 20.62 20.84
C ASP A 328 26.00 19.28 21.50
N SER A 329 24.75 18.82 21.46
CA SER A 329 24.34 17.53 22.02
C SER A 329 24.98 16.34 21.28
N ARG A 330 25.64 16.60 20.15
CA ARG A 330 26.35 15.61 19.34
C ARG A 330 27.82 15.42 19.72
N ASP A 331 28.36 16.21 20.66
CA ASP A 331 29.76 16.08 21.08
C ASP A 331 29.96 14.88 22.02
N PRO A 332 30.68 13.81 21.58
CA PRO A 332 30.92 12.62 22.41
C PRO A 332 31.89 12.87 23.58
N SER A 333 32.51 14.05 23.67
CA SER A 333 33.41 14.44 24.77
C SER A 333 32.71 15.20 25.91
N GLY A 334 31.44 15.57 25.73
CA GLY A 334 30.62 16.24 26.74
C GLY A 334 30.04 15.29 27.80
N GLU A 335 29.57 15.85 28.92
CA GLU A 335 28.81 15.06 29.89
C GLU A 335 27.47 14.57 29.30
N PRO A 336 27.05 13.34 29.60
CA PRO A 336 25.79 12.79 29.09
C PRO A 336 24.59 13.59 29.64
N ILE A 337 23.90 14.29 28.74
CA ILE A 337 22.69 15.04 29.09
C ILE A 337 21.52 14.07 29.20
N HIS A 338 20.99 13.93 30.41
CA HIS A 338 19.81 13.11 30.68
C HIS A 338 18.53 13.94 30.51
N PHE A 339 17.80 13.68 29.43
CA PHE A 339 16.48 14.27 29.22
C PHE A 339 15.42 13.49 30.02
N VAL A 340 14.68 14.21 30.87
CA VAL A 340 13.48 13.69 31.54
C VAL A 340 12.28 14.14 30.73
N PHE A 341 11.50 13.17 30.27
CA PHE A 341 10.32 13.43 29.47
C PHE A 341 9.08 12.99 30.22
N GLU A 342 8.02 13.80 30.14
CA GLU A 342 6.75 13.52 30.81
C GLU A 342 6.09 12.24 30.27
N GLU A 343 5.28 11.60 31.13
CA GLU A 343 4.40 10.51 30.74
C GLU A 343 3.25 11.04 29.88
N ILE A 344 2.92 10.33 28.81
CA ILE A 344 1.85 10.74 27.90
C ILE A 344 0.51 10.28 28.48
N THR A 345 -0.40 11.23 28.70
CA THR A 345 -1.80 10.92 29.03
C THR A 345 -2.64 10.84 27.75
N TRP A 346 -3.09 9.63 27.40
CA TRP A 346 -3.96 9.40 26.24
C TRP A 346 -5.40 9.80 26.55
N GLN A 347 -5.99 10.62 25.67
CA GLN A 347 -7.38 11.04 25.77
C GLN A 347 -8.31 10.04 25.07
N GLN A 348 -7.83 9.44 23.99
CA GLN A 348 -8.54 8.48 23.18
C GLN A 348 -7.54 7.46 22.62
N GLU A 349 -7.91 6.18 22.61
CA GLU A 349 -7.09 5.11 22.05
C GLU A 349 -7.98 3.96 21.54
N ILE A 350 -7.49 3.25 20.52
CA ILE A 350 -8.03 1.95 20.08
C ILE A 350 -6.98 0.85 20.30
N PRO A 351 -7.39 -0.41 20.49
CA PRO A 351 -6.44 -1.51 20.57
C PRO A 351 -5.56 -1.62 19.33
N TRP A 352 -4.34 -2.13 19.51
CA TRP A 352 -3.39 -2.31 18.42
C TRP A 352 -3.94 -3.22 17.32
N GLU A 353 -4.64 -4.29 17.71
CA GLU A 353 -5.24 -5.26 16.80
C GLU A 353 -6.31 -4.61 15.92
N GLU A 354 -7.08 -3.67 16.47
CA GLU A 354 -8.08 -2.92 15.71
C GLU A 354 -7.43 -1.99 14.69
N ALA A 355 -6.38 -1.26 15.09
CA ALA A 355 -5.61 -0.42 14.18
C ALA A 355 -4.99 -1.24 13.04
N ALA A 356 -4.33 -2.35 13.38
CA ALA A 356 -3.73 -3.28 12.42
C ALA A 356 -4.77 -3.84 11.43
N GLN A 357 -5.95 -4.23 11.91
CA GLN A 357 -7.04 -4.72 11.06
C GLN A 357 -7.52 -3.63 10.09
N LYS A 358 -7.68 -2.38 10.54
CA LYS A 358 -8.10 -1.28 9.65
C LYS A 358 -7.06 -0.99 8.56
N LEU A 359 -5.77 -1.04 8.90
CA LEU A 359 -4.68 -0.92 7.93
C LEU A 359 -4.65 -2.08 6.93
N GLU A 360 -4.87 -3.31 7.40
CA GLU A 360 -4.98 -4.49 6.54
C GLU A 360 -6.15 -4.37 5.56
N VAL A 361 -7.34 -3.99 6.04
CA VAL A 361 -8.52 -3.82 5.19
C VAL A 361 -8.35 -2.71 4.15
N ALA A 362 -7.58 -1.65 4.48
CA ALA A 362 -7.27 -0.58 3.54
C ALA A 362 -6.40 -1.07 2.36
N MET A 363 -5.44 -1.95 2.62
CA MET A 363 -4.58 -2.56 1.59
C MET A 363 -5.26 -3.73 0.87
N TYR A 364 -6.09 -4.50 1.57
CA TYR A 364 -6.78 -5.68 1.07
C TYR A 364 -8.30 -5.55 1.28
N PRO A 365 -9.02 -4.84 0.40
CA PRO A 365 -10.47 -4.62 0.55
C PRO A 365 -11.29 -5.91 0.68
N PHE A 366 -10.82 -7.03 0.16
CA PHE A 366 -11.49 -8.33 0.31
C PHE A 366 -11.52 -8.83 1.77
N LYS A 367 -10.60 -8.38 2.63
CA LYS A 367 -10.56 -8.69 4.07
C LYS A 367 -11.70 -8.06 4.87
N LYS A 368 -12.54 -7.23 4.26
CA LYS A 368 -13.82 -6.77 4.84
C LYS A 368 -14.77 -7.94 5.15
N VAL A 369 -14.63 -9.03 4.40
CA VAL A 369 -15.40 -10.26 4.63
C VAL A 369 -14.65 -11.16 5.59
N SER A 370 -15.33 -11.70 6.59
CA SER A 370 -14.75 -12.67 7.50
C SER A 370 -14.54 -14.01 6.79
N TYR A 371 -13.28 -14.42 6.65
CA TYR A 371 -12.93 -15.76 6.21
C TYR A 371 -12.81 -16.68 7.42
N LEU A 372 -13.42 -17.85 7.31
CA LEU A 372 -13.39 -18.88 8.35
C LEU A 372 -12.73 -20.14 7.80
N PRO A 373 -12.07 -20.94 8.66
CA PRO A 373 -11.66 -22.29 8.29
C PRO A 373 -12.83 -23.07 7.70
N PHE A 374 -12.54 -23.93 6.73
CA PHE A 374 -13.56 -24.62 5.92
C PHE A 374 -14.70 -25.21 6.76
N THR A 375 -14.39 -25.99 7.79
CA THR A 375 -15.38 -26.61 8.68
C THR A 375 -16.17 -25.59 9.49
N GLN A 376 -15.51 -24.56 10.02
CA GLN A 376 -16.16 -23.51 10.81
C GLN A 376 -17.12 -22.66 9.97
N ALA A 377 -16.81 -22.45 8.68
CA ALA A 377 -17.70 -21.73 7.77
C ALA A 377 -19.07 -22.42 7.65
N PHE A 378 -19.11 -23.76 7.54
CA PHE A 378 -20.37 -24.51 7.47
C PHE A 378 -21.12 -24.53 8.80
N GLU A 379 -20.42 -24.66 9.93
CA GLU A 379 -21.04 -24.58 11.26
C GLU A 379 -21.68 -23.20 11.49
N ARG A 380 -20.98 -22.12 11.12
CA ARG A 380 -21.50 -20.76 11.21
C ARG A 380 -22.69 -20.54 10.28
N ALA A 381 -22.60 -21.01 9.03
CA ALA A 381 -23.68 -20.91 8.05
C ALA A 381 -24.95 -21.62 8.56
N LYS A 382 -24.81 -22.83 9.12
CA LYS A 382 -25.92 -23.57 9.73
C LYS A 382 -26.52 -22.83 10.92
N ALA A 383 -25.69 -22.31 11.83
CA ALA A 383 -26.13 -21.56 13.01
C ALA A 383 -26.89 -20.28 12.64
N GLU A 384 -26.41 -19.55 11.62
CA GLU A 384 -27.03 -18.32 11.13
C GLU A 384 -28.18 -18.54 10.13
N LYS A 385 -28.47 -19.79 9.75
CA LYS A 385 -29.40 -20.14 8.65
C LYS A 385 -29.07 -19.42 7.33
N LYS A 386 -27.77 -19.32 7.03
CA LYS A 386 -27.23 -18.75 5.79
C LYS A 386 -26.54 -19.82 4.97
N LEU A 387 -26.23 -19.50 3.71
CA LEU A 387 -25.42 -20.34 2.84
C LEU A 387 -23.96 -19.86 2.87
N VAL A 388 -23.03 -20.79 2.67
CA VAL A 388 -21.64 -20.46 2.36
C VAL A 388 -21.60 -19.91 0.93
N HIS A 389 -21.14 -18.66 0.76
CA HIS A 389 -21.19 -17.97 -0.52
C HIS A 389 -19.96 -18.25 -1.42
N SER A 390 -18.78 -18.40 -0.83
CA SER A 390 -17.52 -18.63 -1.54
C SER A 390 -16.60 -19.53 -0.73
N ILE A 391 -15.80 -20.34 -1.42
CA ILE A 391 -14.76 -21.20 -0.84
C ILE A 391 -13.47 -20.88 -1.59
N LEU A 392 -12.45 -20.42 -0.87
CA LEU A 392 -11.12 -20.25 -1.42
C LEU A 392 -10.30 -21.50 -1.12
N LEU A 393 -9.86 -22.21 -2.17
CA LEU A 393 -9.10 -23.45 -2.06
C LEU A 393 -7.59 -23.25 -2.15
N TRP A 394 -7.15 -22.13 -2.74
CA TRP A 394 -5.76 -21.83 -3.00
C TRP A 394 -5.52 -20.31 -2.99
N GLY A 395 -4.31 -19.90 -2.58
CA GLY A 395 -3.95 -18.51 -2.33
C GLY A 395 -3.93 -18.19 -0.83
N ALA A 396 -2.92 -17.45 -0.40
CA ALA A 396 -2.87 -16.98 0.98
C ALA A 396 -3.92 -15.88 1.14
N LEU A 397 -4.92 -16.11 2.00
CA LEU A 397 -5.81 -15.03 2.43
C LEU A 397 -5.04 -13.98 3.21
N ASP A 398 -3.89 -14.35 3.76
CA ASP A 398 -3.06 -13.53 4.58
C ASP A 398 -1.76 -13.15 3.89
N ASP A 399 -1.16 -12.07 4.35
CA ASP A 399 0.12 -11.56 3.86
C ASP A 399 1.29 -12.49 4.24
N GLN A 400 1.50 -13.53 3.45
CA GLN A 400 2.66 -14.43 3.56
C GLN A 400 3.70 -14.15 2.47
N SER A 401 3.23 -13.67 1.33
CA SER A 401 3.96 -13.23 0.14
C SER A 401 3.05 -12.25 -0.62
N CYS A 402 3.60 -11.20 -1.22
CA CYS A 402 2.85 -10.24 -2.03
C CYS A 402 2.13 -10.91 -3.21
#